data_AF-A0A380DU72-F1
#
_entry.id   AF-A0A380DU72-F1
#
_cell.length_a   1.000
_cell.length_b   1.000
_cell.length_c   1.000
_cell.angle_alpha   90.00
_cell.angle_beta   90.00
_cell.angle_gamma   90.00
#
_symmetry.space_group_name_H-M   'P 1'
#
loop_
_entity.id
_entity.type
_entity.pdbx_description
1 polymer ?
#
loop_
_entity_poly.entity_id
_entity_poly.type
_entity_poly.pdbx_seq_one_letter_code
_entity_poly.pdbx_strand_id
1 'polypeptide(L)'
;MYYSIYVSNKRQIIEKAIERKNEIETLPFDQNLAQLSKLNLKGETKTKYDAMKKDNVESTNKYLAPVEEKIHNAEALLDKFSFNASQSEIDDANELMDSYEQSYQQQLEDVNEIIVLYKDNDELYDKCKVDYREMKRDVLANRHQFGEAASLLETEIEKFEPRLEQYEVLKADGNYVQAHNHIAALNEQMKQLRSYMEEIPELIRETQKELPGQFQDLKYGCRDLKVEGYDLDHVKVDSTLQNLKTELSFVEPLISRLELEEANDKLANINDKLDDMYDLIEHEVKAKMMSKKQKISLRITYSKLKT
;
A
#
# COMPACT_ATOMS: atom_id res chain seq x y z
N MET A 1 -1.42 -19.85 68.87
CA MET A 1 -1.95 -20.45 67.62
C MET A 1 -1.91 -19.47 66.44
N TYR A 2 -2.49 -18.27 66.54
CA TYR A 2 -2.49 -17.28 65.44
C TYR A 2 -1.10 -16.92 64.87
N TYR A 3 -0.08 -16.79 65.71
CA TYR A 3 1.27 -16.38 65.28
C TYR A 3 2.01 -17.46 64.46
N SER A 4 1.84 -18.74 64.82
CA SER A 4 2.41 -19.87 64.09
C SER A 4 1.75 -20.04 62.71
N ILE A 5 0.44 -19.80 62.62
CA ILE A 5 -0.30 -19.81 61.35
C ILE A 5 0.17 -18.66 60.45
N TYR A 6 0.41 -17.46 61.02
CA TYR A 6 0.86 -16.29 60.26
C TYR A 6 2.27 -16.45 59.68
N VAL A 7 3.21 -17.01 60.45
CA VAL A 7 4.58 -17.33 59.98
C VAL A 7 4.54 -18.44 58.92
N SER A 8 3.68 -19.44 59.10
CA SER A 8 3.51 -20.52 58.12
C SER A 8 2.97 -20.02 56.78
N ASN A 9 2.00 -19.09 56.79
CA ASN A 9 1.49 -18.45 55.58
C ASN A 9 2.57 -17.60 54.88
N LYS A 10 3.45 -16.91 55.62
CA LYS A 10 4.54 -16.12 55.04
C LYS A 10 5.63 -16.99 54.42
N ARG A 11 5.96 -18.14 55.02
CA ARG A 11 6.86 -19.13 54.40
C ARG A 11 6.30 -19.70 53.09
N GLN A 12 5.00 -19.95 53.03
CA GLN A 12 4.34 -20.39 51.78
C GLN A 12 4.49 -19.38 50.63
N ILE A 13 4.54 -18.09 50.93
CA ILE A 13 4.73 -17.05 49.90
C ILE A 13 6.17 -17.10 49.36
N ILE A 14 7.15 -17.34 50.23
CA ILE A 14 8.56 -17.52 49.85
C ILE A 14 8.74 -18.81 49.03
N GLU A 15 8.14 -19.93 49.47
CA GLU A 15 8.17 -21.19 48.71
C GLU A 15 7.58 -21.02 47.30
N LYS A 16 6.46 -20.30 47.17
CA LYS A 16 5.89 -19.97 45.85
C LYS A 16 6.83 -19.13 44.99
N ALA A 17 7.55 -18.17 45.58
CA ALA A 17 8.53 -17.38 44.84
C ALA A 17 9.71 -18.23 44.36
N ILE A 18 10.14 -19.22 45.16
CA ILE A 18 11.19 -20.19 44.78
C ILE A 18 10.71 -21.12 43.67
N GLU A 19 9.49 -21.66 43.78
CA GLU A 19 8.87 -22.48 42.72
C GLU A 19 8.79 -21.69 41.41
N ARG A 20 8.28 -20.44 41.47
CA ARG A 20 8.22 -19.55 40.31
C ARG A 20 9.60 -19.29 39.71
N LYS A 21 10.62 -19.00 40.53
CA LYS A 21 12.01 -18.81 40.08
C LYS A 21 12.52 -20.03 39.30
N ASN A 22 12.29 -21.23 39.81
CA ASN A 22 12.72 -22.47 39.15
C ASN A 22 11.96 -22.70 37.84
N GLU A 23 10.67 -22.36 37.78
CA GLU A 23 9.88 -22.44 36.54
C GLU A 23 10.43 -21.47 35.47
N ILE A 24 10.69 -20.21 35.83
CA ILE A 24 11.22 -19.23 34.88
C ILE A 24 12.65 -19.54 34.43
N GLU A 25 13.48 -20.17 35.27
CA GLU A 25 14.81 -20.68 34.90
C GLU A 25 14.74 -21.77 33.81
N THR A 26 13.64 -22.53 33.78
CA THR A 26 13.42 -23.58 32.77
C THR A 26 12.80 -23.08 31.47
N LEU A 27 12.57 -21.77 31.32
CA LEU A 27 11.99 -21.22 30.10
C LEU A 27 12.87 -21.55 28.87
N PRO A 28 12.29 -22.08 27.79
CA PRO A 28 13.05 -22.63 26.67
C PRO A 28 13.54 -21.54 25.69
N PHE A 29 14.32 -20.58 26.19
CA PHE A 29 14.93 -19.51 25.39
C PHE A 29 15.74 -20.06 24.20
N ASP A 30 16.59 -21.06 24.48
CA ASP A 30 17.43 -21.67 23.45
C ASP A 30 16.61 -22.39 22.37
N GLN A 31 15.45 -22.96 22.73
CA GLN A 31 14.59 -23.64 21.74
C GLN A 31 13.93 -22.63 20.81
N ASN A 32 13.52 -21.46 21.31
CA ASN A 32 12.97 -20.38 20.51
C ASN A 32 14.02 -19.82 19.55
N LEU A 33 15.23 -19.53 20.05
CA LEU A 33 16.35 -19.10 19.23
C LEU A 33 16.78 -20.18 18.22
N ALA A 34 16.66 -21.46 18.56
CA ALA A 34 16.91 -22.55 17.64
C ALA A 34 15.93 -22.57 16.46
N GLN A 35 14.73 -21.99 16.57
CA GLN A 35 13.84 -21.84 15.42
C GLN A 35 14.43 -20.89 14.37
N LEU A 36 15.06 -19.78 14.80
CA LEU A 36 15.80 -18.89 13.91
C LEU A 36 17.02 -19.59 13.29
N SER A 37 17.62 -20.55 14.01
CA SER A 37 18.74 -21.34 13.49
C SER A 37 18.37 -22.26 12.32
N LYS A 38 17.09 -22.60 12.17
CA LYS A 38 16.57 -23.36 11.03
C LYS A 38 16.49 -22.51 9.75
N LEU A 39 16.55 -21.19 9.89
CA LEU A 39 16.57 -20.23 8.78
C LEU A 39 18.01 -19.94 8.33
N ASN A 40 18.17 -19.10 7.31
CA ASN A 40 19.49 -18.65 6.86
C ASN A 40 20.11 -17.73 7.91
N LEU A 41 20.92 -18.32 8.80
CA LEU A 41 21.63 -17.66 9.89
C LEU A 41 22.85 -16.84 9.39
N LYS A 42 22.58 -15.91 8.47
CA LYS A 42 23.56 -15.00 7.87
C LYS A 42 23.03 -13.56 7.92
N GLY A 43 23.92 -12.59 7.67
CA GLY A 43 23.56 -11.18 7.57
C GLY A 43 22.76 -10.67 8.76
N GLU A 44 21.65 -9.98 8.47
CA GLU A 44 20.75 -9.39 9.46
C GLU A 44 20.14 -10.42 10.41
N THR A 45 19.84 -11.64 9.93
CA THR A 45 19.30 -12.73 10.77
C THR A 45 20.30 -13.13 11.85
N LYS A 46 21.59 -13.21 11.50
CA LYS A 46 22.66 -13.50 12.45
C LYS A 46 22.85 -12.36 13.45
N THR A 47 22.84 -11.11 12.98
CA THR A 47 22.96 -9.95 13.87
C THR A 47 21.84 -9.91 14.90
N LYS A 48 20.59 -10.16 14.49
CA LYS A 48 19.46 -10.18 15.43
C LYS A 48 19.50 -11.38 16.37
N TYR A 49 19.91 -12.56 15.89
CA TYR A 49 20.16 -13.72 16.75
C TYR A 49 21.23 -13.44 17.83
N ASP A 50 22.37 -12.86 17.43
CA ASP A 50 23.47 -12.53 18.34
C ASP A 50 23.05 -11.43 19.34
N ALA A 51 22.21 -10.47 18.91
CA ALA A 51 21.61 -9.46 19.78
C ALA A 51 20.65 -10.08 20.81
N MET A 52 19.69 -10.91 20.38
CA MET A 52 18.74 -11.56 21.29
C MET A 52 19.45 -12.47 22.31
N LYS A 53 20.52 -13.16 21.90
CA LYS A 53 21.34 -13.94 22.82
C LYS A 53 22.02 -13.05 23.86
N LYS A 54 22.55 -11.90 23.45
CA LYS A 54 23.16 -10.92 24.36
C LYS A 54 22.11 -10.34 25.33
N ASP A 55 20.94 -9.99 24.82
CA ASP A 55 19.84 -9.43 25.61
C ASP A 55 19.30 -10.45 26.63
N ASN A 56 19.29 -11.74 26.29
CA ASN A 56 18.94 -12.79 27.23
C ASN A 56 19.96 -12.90 28.37
N VAL A 57 21.27 -12.86 28.05
CA VAL A 57 22.33 -12.86 29.07
C VAL A 57 22.22 -11.62 29.97
N GLU A 58 21.96 -10.46 29.39
CA GLU A 58 21.78 -9.21 30.14
C GLU A 58 20.52 -9.27 31.03
N SER A 59 19.40 -9.76 30.51
CA SER A 59 18.15 -9.92 31.24
C SER A 59 18.27 -10.95 32.37
N THR A 60 19.01 -12.04 32.14
CA THR A 60 19.30 -13.05 33.17
C THR A 60 20.13 -12.45 34.30
N ASN A 61 21.19 -11.70 33.97
CA ASN A 61 22.03 -11.05 34.99
C ASN A 61 21.31 -9.92 35.73
N LYS A 62 20.41 -9.20 35.06
CA LYS A 62 19.73 -8.03 35.62
C LYS A 62 18.47 -8.37 36.41
N TYR A 63 17.69 -9.34 35.95
CA TYR A 63 16.40 -9.67 36.54
C TYR A 63 16.42 -10.98 37.32
N LEU A 64 17.11 -12.02 36.84
CA LEU A 64 17.08 -13.34 37.49
C LEU A 64 18.12 -13.49 38.60
N ALA A 65 19.35 -13.00 38.40
CA ALA A 65 20.41 -13.11 39.42
C ALA A 65 20.07 -12.42 40.77
N PRO A 66 19.46 -11.22 40.80
CA PRO A 66 19.11 -10.56 42.07
C PRO A 66 17.95 -11.22 42.81
N VAL A 67 17.09 -11.99 42.13
CA VAL A 67 15.92 -12.65 42.74
C VAL A 67 16.35 -13.64 43.82
N GLU A 68 17.45 -14.36 43.63
CA GLU A 68 17.96 -15.31 44.62
C GLU A 68 18.41 -14.61 45.91
N GLU A 69 19.10 -13.48 45.77
CA GLU A 69 19.50 -12.65 46.91
C GLU A 69 18.28 -12.06 47.63
N LYS A 70 17.29 -11.57 46.87
CA LYS A 70 16.03 -11.03 47.41
C LYS A 70 15.24 -12.07 48.20
N ILE A 71 15.12 -13.30 47.68
CA ILE A 71 14.47 -14.41 48.38
C ILE A 71 15.22 -14.77 49.67
N HIS A 72 16.55 -14.89 49.62
CA HIS A 72 17.35 -15.18 50.81
C HIS A 72 17.23 -14.05 51.86
N ASN A 73 17.23 -12.79 51.45
CA ASN A 73 17.02 -11.65 52.34
C ASN A 73 15.62 -11.66 52.96
N ALA A 74 14.60 -12.04 52.20
CA ALA A 74 13.23 -12.19 52.71
C ALA A 74 13.12 -13.28 53.78
N GLU A 75 13.81 -14.42 53.62
CA GLU A 75 13.88 -15.49 54.63
C GLU A 75 14.56 -14.99 55.92
N ALA A 76 15.72 -14.34 55.80
CA ALA A 76 16.46 -13.81 56.93
C ALA A 76 15.68 -12.72 57.70
N LEU A 77 14.90 -11.89 56.99
CA LEU A 77 14.03 -10.88 57.59
C LEU A 77 12.79 -11.51 58.25
N LEU A 78 12.27 -12.60 57.69
CA LEU A 78 11.16 -13.35 58.27
C LEU A 78 11.58 -14.00 59.60
N ASP A 79 12.79 -14.59 59.67
CA ASP A 79 13.35 -15.17 60.89
C ASP A 79 13.63 -14.11 61.98
N LYS A 80 13.88 -12.85 61.58
CA LYS A 80 14.02 -11.70 62.50
C LYS A 80 12.69 -11.04 62.87
N PHE A 81 11.55 -11.62 62.48
CA PHE A 81 10.18 -11.10 62.70
C PHE A 81 9.85 -9.78 62.00
N SER A 82 10.61 -9.37 60.97
CA SER A 82 10.39 -8.16 60.18
C SER A 82 9.46 -8.43 58.98
N PHE A 83 8.18 -8.67 59.25
CA PHE A 83 7.21 -9.13 58.24
C PHE A 83 7.00 -8.17 57.06
N ASN A 84 6.94 -6.86 57.30
CA ASN A 84 6.70 -5.88 56.23
C ASN A 84 7.91 -5.76 55.30
N ALA A 85 9.13 -5.83 55.84
CA ALA A 85 10.34 -5.79 55.05
C ALA A 85 10.51 -7.08 54.22
N SER A 86 10.24 -8.25 54.83
CA SER A 86 10.23 -9.54 54.12
C SER A 86 9.22 -9.55 52.97
N GLN A 87 8.02 -8.98 53.17
CA GLN A 87 7.03 -8.85 52.09
C GLN A 87 7.53 -7.95 50.96
N SER A 88 8.14 -6.79 51.28
CA SER A 88 8.68 -5.88 50.26
C SER A 88 9.77 -6.54 49.41
N GLU A 89 10.67 -7.31 50.01
CA GLU A 89 11.71 -8.04 49.27
C GLU A 89 11.12 -9.10 48.32
N ILE A 90 10.01 -9.74 48.72
CA ILE A 90 9.29 -10.69 47.87
C ILE A 90 8.50 -9.98 46.76
N ASP A 91 7.93 -8.81 47.04
CA ASP A 91 7.24 -8.01 46.02
C ASP A 91 8.26 -7.54 44.97
N ASP A 92 9.43 -7.04 45.40
CA ASP A 92 10.56 -6.72 44.52
C ASP A 92 11.01 -7.93 43.69
N ALA A 93 11.13 -9.12 44.31
CA ALA A 93 11.49 -10.35 43.60
C ALA A 93 10.45 -10.71 42.54
N ASN A 94 9.16 -10.56 42.84
CA ASN A 94 8.10 -10.80 41.86
C ASN A 94 8.13 -9.79 40.71
N GLU A 95 8.38 -8.51 40.97
CA GLU A 95 8.50 -7.49 39.91
C GLU A 95 9.69 -7.76 38.98
N LEU A 96 10.81 -8.23 39.52
CA LEU A 96 11.95 -8.69 38.71
C LEU A 96 11.61 -9.92 37.87
N MET A 97 10.90 -10.89 38.45
CA MET A 97 10.42 -12.07 37.71
C MET A 97 9.42 -11.70 36.61
N ASP A 98 8.50 -10.77 36.87
CA ASP A 98 7.55 -10.25 35.88
C ASP A 98 8.28 -9.59 34.70
N SER A 99 9.32 -8.79 35.00
CA SER A 99 10.16 -8.15 33.98
C SER A 99 10.92 -9.17 33.12
N TYR A 100 11.38 -10.27 33.74
CA TYR A 100 12.06 -11.36 33.03
C TYR A 100 11.10 -12.13 32.11
N GLU A 101 9.91 -12.47 32.61
CA GLU A 101 8.85 -13.11 31.81
C GLU A 101 8.42 -12.21 30.64
N GLN A 102 8.29 -10.90 30.86
CA GLN A 102 7.97 -9.96 29.79
C GLN A 102 9.07 -9.92 28.72
N SER A 103 10.34 -9.93 29.12
CA SER A 103 11.46 -10.02 28.18
C SER A 103 11.42 -11.32 27.36
N TYR A 104 11.08 -12.45 27.99
CA TYR A 104 10.87 -13.71 27.28
C TYR A 104 9.74 -13.64 26.25
N GLN A 105 8.60 -13.06 26.63
CA GLN A 105 7.46 -12.88 25.71
C GLN A 105 7.82 -11.97 24.53
N GLN A 106 8.55 -10.88 24.77
CA GLN A 106 9.04 -10.01 23.71
C GLN A 106 9.96 -10.77 22.75
N GLN A 107 10.89 -11.58 23.26
CA GLN A 107 11.76 -12.38 22.40
C GLN A 107 10.98 -13.41 21.58
N LEU A 108 9.94 -14.03 22.15
CA LEU A 108 9.04 -14.91 21.42
C LEU A 108 8.33 -14.18 20.28
N GLU A 109 7.83 -12.97 20.54
CA GLU A 109 7.17 -12.14 19.54
C GLU A 109 8.15 -11.74 18.43
N ASP A 110 9.36 -11.29 18.78
CA ASP A 110 10.40 -10.94 17.82
C ASP A 110 10.82 -12.12 16.92
N VAL A 111 10.96 -13.34 17.50
CA VAL A 111 11.26 -14.56 16.72
C VAL A 111 10.10 -14.89 15.78
N ASN A 112 8.86 -14.83 16.27
CA ASN A 112 7.68 -15.11 15.46
C ASN A 112 7.53 -14.08 14.32
N GLU A 113 7.78 -12.80 14.59
CA GLU A 113 7.76 -11.73 13.58
C GLU A 113 8.74 -12.05 12.45
N ILE A 114 9.97 -12.45 12.79
CA ILE A 114 10.97 -12.85 11.78
C ILE A 114 10.46 -14.03 10.94
N ILE A 115 9.93 -15.08 11.58
CA ILE A 115 9.41 -16.27 10.87
C ILE A 115 8.26 -15.88 9.93
N VAL A 116 7.34 -15.03 10.39
CA VAL A 116 6.22 -14.52 9.59
C VAL A 116 6.76 -13.72 8.40
N LEU A 117 7.72 -12.81 8.61
CA LEU A 117 8.34 -12.04 7.53
C LEU A 117 9.00 -12.94 6.48
N TYR A 118 9.69 -14.00 6.88
CA TYR A 118 10.25 -14.98 5.94
C TYR A 118 9.17 -15.66 5.10
N LYS A 119 8.05 -16.05 5.73
CA LYS A 119 6.92 -16.67 5.05
C LYS A 119 6.24 -15.70 4.08
N ASP A 120 5.95 -14.49 4.54
CA ASP A 120 5.30 -13.44 3.74
C ASP A 120 6.18 -13.03 2.55
N ASN A 121 7.50 -12.94 2.75
CA ASN A 121 8.44 -12.67 1.67
C ASN A 121 8.39 -13.74 0.58
N ASP A 122 8.30 -15.01 0.97
CA ASP A 122 8.21 -16.13 0.03
C ASP A 122 6.87 -16.17 -0.71
N GLU A 123 5.76 -15.91 -0.01
CA GLU A 123 4.44 -15.78 -0.63
C GLU A 123 4.40 -14.62 -1.62
N LEU A 124 4.98 -13.46 -1.25
CA LEU A 124 5.09 -12.31 -2.15
C LEU A 124 5.99 -12.60 -3.34
N TYR A 125 7.11 -13.29 -3.14
CA TYR A 125 8.00 -13.68 -4.24
C TYR A 125 7.30 -14.60 -5.24
N ASP A 126 6.61 -15.64 -4.75
CA ASP A 126 5.87 -16.56 -5.61
C ASP A 126 4.76 -15.83 -6.37
N LYS A 127 4.05 -14.91 -5.71
CA LYS A 127 3.06 -14.06 -6.35
C LYS A 127 3.68 -13.16 -7.44
N CYS A 128 4.75 -12.43 -7.13
CA CYS A 128 5.45 -11.60 -8.11
C CYS A 128 5.95 -12.41 -9.30
N LYS A 129 6.39 -13.66 -9.10
CA LYS A 129 6.83 -14.56 -10.18
C LYS A 129 5.69 -14.98 -11.08
N VAL A 130 4.50 -15.23 -10.53
CA VAL A 130 3.28 -15.51 -11.30
C VAL A 130 2.86 -14.25 -12.06
N ASP A 131 2.76 -13.11 -11.38
CA ASP A 131 2.37 -11.84 -11.98
C ASP A 131 3.31 -11.44 -13.13
N TYR A 132 4.62 -11.62 -12.98
CA TYR A 132 5.60 -11.33 -14.03
C TYR A 132 5.35 -12.18 -15.28
N ARG A 133 5.07 -13.48 -15.11
CA ARG A 133 4.78 -14.39 -16.22
C ARG A 133 3.45 -14.04 -16.90
N GLU A 134 2.43 -13.71 -16.12
CA GLU A 134 1.13 -13.31 -16.64
C GLU A 134 1.23 -12.00 -17.44
N MET A 135 1.84 -10.97 -16.87
CA MET A 135 2.03 -9.67 -17.52
C MET A 135 2.85 -9.80 -18.81
N LYS A 136 3.97 -10.56 -18.76
CA LYS A 136 4.79 -10.83 -19.96
C LYS A 136 3.97 -11.54 -21.04
N ARG A 137 3.18 -12.55 -20.67
CA ARG A 137 2.31 -13.27 -21.61
C ARG A 137 1.25 -12.35 -22.21
N ASP A 138 0.65 -11.50 -21.39
CA ASP A 138 -0.44 -10.62 -21.79
C ASP A 138 0.04 -9.53 -22.77
N VAL A 139 1.18 -8.90 -22.47
CA VAL A 139 1.80 -7.93 -23.41
C VAL A 139 2.16 -8.60 -24.74
N LEU A 140 2.71 -9.82 -24.73
CA LEU A 140 3.06 -10.55 -25.95
C LEU A 140 1.81 -10.97 -26.76
N ALA A 141 0.74 -11.40 -26.09
CA ALA A 141 -0.50 -11.84 -26.74
C ALA A 141 -1.32 -10.67 -27.30
N ASN A 142 -1.42 -9.59 -26.52
CA ASN A 142 -2.25 -8.42 -26.80
C ASN A 142 -1.42 -7.21 -27.26
N ARG A 143 -0.22 -7.43 -27.83
CA ARG A 143 0.69 -6.37 -28.31
C ARG A 143 0.01 -5.30 -29.17
N HIS A 144 -0.96 -5.70 -29.99
CA HIS A 144 -1.72 -4.80 -30.84
C HIS A 144 -2.67 -3.86 -30.07
N GLN A 145 -3.15 -4.25 -28.89
CA GLN A 145 -4.00 -3.42 -28.03
C GLN A 145 -3.21 -2.31 -27.32
N PHE A 146 -1.94 -2.58 -27.01
CA PHE A 146 -1.03 -1.62 -26.37
C PHE A 146 -0.35 -0.66 -27.36
N GLY A 147 -0.41 -0.92 -28.66
CA GLY A 147 0.16 -0.06 -29.69
C GLY A 147 1.66 0.16 -29.52
N GLU A 148 2.10 1.43 -29.59
CA GLU A 148 3.51 1.81 -29.43
C GLU A 148 4.01 1.70 -27.98
N ALA A 149 3.12 1.78 -26.99
CA ALA A 149 3.45 1.62 -25.57
C ALA A 149 3.90 0.19 -25.24
N ALA A 150 3.57 -0.80 -26.09
CA ALA A 150 3.94 -2.20 -25.90
C ALA A 150 5.46 -2.40 -25.72
N SER A 151 6.28 -1.67 -26.49
CA SER A 151 7.74 -1.83 -26.41
C SER A 151 8.31 -1.35 -25.08
N LEU A 152 7.74 -0.28 -24.53
CA LEU A 152 8.15 0.25 -23.24
C LEU A 152 7.63 -0.63 -22.10
N LEU A 153 6.40 -1.13 -22.18
CA LEU A 153 5.86 -2.15 -21.27
C LEU A 153 6.73 -3.41 -21.25
N GLU A 154 7.13 -3.94 -22.41
CA GLU A 154 8.05 -5.09 -22.51
C GLU A 154 9.37 -4.79 -21.78
N THR A 155 9.95 -3.61 -22.00
CA THR A 155 11.21 -3.20 -21.36
C THR A 155 11.08 -3.06 -19.84
N GLU A 156 9.99 -2.46 -19.35
CA GLU A 156 9.74 -2.35 -17.90
C GLU A 156 9.51 -3.71 -17.25
N ILE A 157 8.78 -4.61 -17.92
CA ILE A 157 8.57 -5.98 -17.43
C ILE A 157 9.91 -6.73 -17.36
N GLU A 158 10.77 -6.60 -18.36
CA GLU A 158 12.10 -7.23 -18.36
C GLU A 158 12.99 -6.76 -17.20
N LYS A 159 12.82 -5.53 -16.71
CA LYS A 159 13.54 -5.04 -15.52
C LYS A 159 13.13 -5.73 -14.22
N PHE A 160 11.98 -6.42 -14.17
CA PHE A 160 11.57 -7.17 -12.98
C PHE A 160 12.35 -8.47 -12.79
N GLU A 161 12.83 -9.09 -13.86
CA GLU A 161 13.62 -10.33 -13.80
C GLU A 161 14.90 -10.20 -12.96
N PRO A 162 15.80 -9.23 -13.20
CA PRO A 162 16.99 -9.06 -12.35
C PRO A 162 16.63 -8.66 -10.91
N ARG A 163 15.45 -8.07 -10.68
CA ARG A 163 15.00 -7.74 -9.33
C ARG A 163 14.49 -8.96 -8.57
N LEU A 164 13.86 -9.92 -9.24
CA LEU A 164 13.54 -11.22 -8.65
C LEU A 164 14.81 -11.99 -8.29
N GLU A 165 15.84 -11.94 -9.14
CA GLU A 165 17.16 -12.53 -8.83
C GLU A 165 17.83 -11.84 -7.62
N GLN A 166 17.77 -10.51 -7.53
CA GLN A 166 18.26 -9.77 -6.37
C GLN A 166 17.58 -10.20 -5.06
N TYR A 167 16.28 -10.50 -5.08
CA TYR A 167 15.59 -11.04 -3.91
C TYR A 167 16.18 -12.39 -3.47
N GLU A 168 16.45 -13.31 -4.41
CA GLU A 168 17.05 -14.60 -4.08
C GLU A 168 18.44 -14.46 -3.44
N VAL A 169 19.24 -13.49 -3.91
CA VAL A 169 20.53 -13.15 -3.30
C VAL A 169 20.36 -12.61 -1.89
N LEU A 170 19.47 -11.63 -1.67
CA LEU A 170 19.20 -11.06 -0.34
C LEU A 170 18.70 -12.13 0.65
N LYS A 171 17.85 -13.05 0.18
CA LYS A 171 17.37 -14.19 0.96
C LYS A 171 18.49 -15.18 1.29
N ALA A 172 19.39 -15.46 0.34
CA ALA A 172 20.55 -16.33 0.55
C ALA A 172 21.56 -15.73 1.55
N ASP A 173 21.69 -14.39 1.55
CA ASP A 173 22.53 -13.64 2.47
C ASP A 173 21.91 -13.49 3.88
N GLY A 174 20.63 -13.85 4.05
CA GLY A 174 19.91 -13.77 5.33
C GLY A 174 19.48 -12.35 5.70
N ASN A 175 19.40 -11.44 4.72
CA ASN A 175 18.95 -10.05 4.88
C ASN A 175 17.43 -9.96 4.67
N TYR A 176 16.67 -10.52 5.61
CA TYR A 176 15.21 -10.66 5.48
C TYR A 176 14.47 -9.32 5.47
N VAL A 177 14.98 -8.27 6.12
CA VAL A 177 14.35 -6.94 6.12
C VAL A 177 14.53 -6.27 4.76
N GLN A 178 15.75 -6.34 4.21
CA GLN A 178 16.03 -5.83 2.88
C GLN A 178 15.25 -6.61 1.81
N ALA A 179 15.19 -7.93 1.94
CA ALA A 179 14.41 -8.79 1.06
C ALA A 179 12.92 -8.41 1.10
N HIS A 180 12.36 -8.16 2.30
CA HIS A 180 10.98 -7.72 2.47
C HIS A 180 10.72 -6.38 1.77
N ASN A 181 11.52 -5.36 2.05
CA ASN A 181 11.35 -4.04 1.46
C ASN A 181 11.49 -4.09 -0.07
N HIS A 182 12.42 -4.90 -0.57
CA HIS A 182 12.64 -5.07 -2.01
C HIS A 182 11.47 -5.77 -2.69
N ILE A 183 10.96 -6.87 -2.13
CA ILE A 183 9.82 -7.60 -2.72
C ILE A 183 8.52 -6.82 -2.60
N ALA A 184 8.32 -6.09 -1.50
CA ALA A 184 7.17 -5.21 -1.32
C ALA A 184 7.17 -4.06 -2.36
N ALA A 185 8.33 -3.42 -2.57
CA ALA A 185 8.48 -2.38 -3.58
C ALA A 185 8.31 -2.93 -5.01
N LEU A 186 8.80 -4.15 -5.28
CA LEU A 186 8.59 -4.82 -6.56
C LEU A 186 7.10 -5.09 -6.81
N ASN A 187 6.41 -5.70 -5.84
CA ASN A 187 4.98 -5.99 -5.91
C ASN A 187 4.16 -4.72 -6.17
N GLU A 188 4.48 -3.60 -5.51
CA GLU A 188 3.77 -2.34 -5.72
C GLU A 188 3.98 -1.78 -7.13
N GLN A 189 5.21 -1.81 -7.65
CA GLN A 189 5.47 -1.41 -9.04
C GLN A 189 4.79 -2.32 -10.05
N MET A 190 4.70 -3.63 -9.78
CA MET A 190 3.98 -4.56 -10.64
C MET A 190 2.48 -4.28 -10.65
N LYS A 191 1.87 -3.92 -9.51
CA LYS A 191 0.47 -3.48 -9.46
C LYS A 191 0.25 -2.19 -10.25
N GLN A 192 1.13 -1.21 -10.11
CA GLN A 192 1.04 0.04 -10.88
C GLN A 192 1.10 -0.25 -12.37
N LEU A 193 2.05 -1.09 -12.80
CA LEU A 193 2.17 -1.47 -14.21
C LEU A 193 0.96 -2.28 -14.69
N ARG A 194 0.37 -3.14 -13.86
CA ARG A 194 -0.88 -3.84 -14.16
C ARG A 194 -2.04 -2.86 -14.34
N SER A 195 -2.15 -1.83 -13.51
CA SER A 195 -3.12 -0.74 -13.68
C SER A 195 -2.93 -0.04 -15.03
N TYR A 196 -1.69 0.26 -15.41
CA TYR A 196 -1.38 0.87 -16.70
C TYR A 196 -1.74 -0.04 -17.87
N MET A 197 -1.55 -1.36 -17.75
CA MET A 197 -1.96 -2.31 -18.77
C MET A 197 -3.50 -2.37 -18.95
N GLU A 198 -4.28 -2.12 -17.90
CA GLU A 198 -5.74 -2.06 -18.01
C GLU A 198 -6.20 -0.73 -18.63
N GLU A 199 -5.49 0.36 -18.32
CA GLU A 199 -5.86 1.73 -18.71
C GLU A 199 -5.44 2.10 -20.15
N ILE A 200 -4.26 1.67 -20.60
CA ILE A 200 -3.72 1.99 -21.94
C ILE A 200 -4.69 1.63 -23.07
N PRO A 201 -5.28 0.42 -23.12
CA PRO A 201 -6.23 0.07 -24.17
C PRO A 201 -7.47 0.98 -24.18
N GLU A 202 -7.94 1.43 -23.01
CA GLU A 202 -9.06 2.36 -22.90
C GLU A 202 -8.69 3.74 -23.44
N LEU A 203 -7.54 4.27 -23.05
CA LEU A 203 -7.04 5.56 -23.53
C LEU A 203 -6.79 5.57 -25.04
N ILE A 204 -6.24 4.48 -25.59
CA ILE A 204 -6.06 4.32 -27.04
C ILE A 204 -7.43 4.29 -27.74
N ARG A 205 -8.41 3.59 -27.18
CA ARG A 205 -9.77 3.53 -27.75
C ARG A 205 -10.43 4.92 -27.77
N GLU A 206 -10.33 5.66 -26.67
CA GLU A 206 -10.89 7.01 -26.57
C GLU A 206 -10.21 7.95 -27.57
N THR A 207 -8.87 7.94 -27.60
CA THR A 207 -8.04 8.80 -28.46
C THR A 207 -8.24 8.51 -29.95
N GLN A 208 -8.35 7.23 -30.34
CA GLN A 208 -8.39 6.84 -31.77
C GLN A 208 -9.79 6.66 -32.34
N LYS A 209 -10.81 6.39 -31.52
CA LYS A 209 -12.18 6.13 -32.00
C LYS A 209 -13.20 7.12 -31.46
N GLU A 210 -13.26 7.31 -30.15
CA GLU A 210 -14.36 8.07 -29.53
C GLU A 210 -14.24 9.57 -29.81
N LEU A 211 -13.10 10.19 -29.47
CA LEU A 211 -12.88 11.62 -29.70
C LEU A 211 -12.89 12.01 -31.19
N PRO A 212 -12.23 11.27 -32.10
CA PRO A 212 -12.34 11.54 -33.54
C PRO A 212 -13.77 11.41 -34.08
N GLY A 213 -14.56 10.47 -33.53
CA GLY A 213 -15.98 10.33 -33.84
C GLY A 213 -16.77 11.55 -33.39
N GLN A 214 -16.60 11.98 -32.14
CA GLN A 214 -17.25 13.18 -31.60
C GLN A 214 -16.85 14.45 -32.38
N PHE A 215 -15.58 14.59 -32.78
CA PHE A 215 -15.13 15.71 -33.63
C PHE A 215 -15.82 15.71 -35.00
N GLN A 216 -16.05 14.53 -35.60
CA GLN A 216 -16.80 14.43 -36.86
C GLN A 216 -18.26 14.77 -36.66
N ASP A 217 -18.92 14.22 -35.63
CA ASP A 217 -20.32 14.46 -35.34
C ASP A 217 -20.59 15.94 -35.07
N LEU A 218 -19.73 16.59 -34.27
CA LEU A 218 -19.81 18.03 -34.00
C LEU A 218 -19.64 18.85 -35.28
N LYS A 219 -18.68 18.46 -36.15
CA LYS A 219 -18.47 19.12 -37.44
C LYS A 219 -19.68 18.99 -38.37
N TYR A 220 -20.31 17.82 -38.45
CA TYR A 220 -21.51 17.61 -39.26
C TYR A 220 -22.71 18.36 -38.67
N GLY A 221 -22.93 18.28 -37.35
CA GLY A 221 -23.98 19.02 -36.66
C GLY A 221 -23.89 20.54 -36.88
N CYS A 222 -22.69 21.11 -36.75
CA CYS A 222 -22.48 22.53 -37.04
C CYS A 222 -22.72 22.90 -38.51
N ARG A 223 -22.34 22.03 -39.46
CA ARG A 223 -22.60 22.27 -40.88
C ARG A 223 -24.10 22.29 -41.18
N ASP A 224 -24.86 21.35 -40.61
CA ASP A 224 -26.30 21.25 -40.84
C ASP A 224 -27.03 22.46 -40.23
N LEU A 225 -26.62 22.91 -39.02
CA LEU A 225 -27.13 24.14 -38.41
C LEU A 225 -26.80 25.40 -39.23
N LYS A 226 -25.60 25.49 -39.84
CA LYS A 226 -25.27 26.58 -40.77
C LYS A 226 -26.20 26.58 -42.00
N VAL A 227 -26.54 25.41 -42.55
CA VAL A 227 -27.48 25.28 -43.68
C VAL A 227 -28.91 25.68 -43.29
N GLU A 228 -29.35 25.38 -42.06
CA GLU A 228 -30.61 25.89 -41.50
C GLU A 228 -30.59 27.41 -41.16
N GLY A 229 -29.48 28.07 -41.48
CA GLY A 229 -29.26 29.51 -41.41
C GLY A 229 -28.93 30.02 -40.02
N TYR A 230 -28.48 29.17 -39.08
CA TYR A 230 -27.95 29.60 -37.77
C TYR A 230 -26.57 30.24 -38.01
N ASP A 231 -26.38 31.42 -37.43
CA ASP A 231 -25.10 32.13 -37.51
C ASP A 231 -24.22 31.58 -36.37
N LEU A 232 -23.19 30.83 -36.74
CA LEU A 232 -22.27 30.16 -35.81
C LEU A 232 -20.84 30.68 -35.97
N ASP A 233 -20.65 31.80 -36.68
CA ASP A 233 -19.32 32.35 -37.00
C ASP A 233 -18.58 32.87 -35.76
N HIS A 234 -19.29 33.29 -34.72
CA HIS A 234 -18.70 33.69 -33.43
C HIS A 234 -18.20 32.51 -32.60
N VAL A 235 -18.71 31.29 -32.82
CA VAL A 235 -18.29 30.08 -32.10
C VAL A 235 -16.95 29.55 -32.64
N LYS A 236 -16.52 29.96 -33.85
CA LYS A 236 -15.26 29.57 -34.50
C LYS A 236 -14.94 28.06 -34.44
N VAL A 237 -15.99 27.24 -34.56
CA VAL A 237 -15.97 25.78 -34.41
C VAL A 237 -14.82 25.12 -35.16
N ASP A 238 -14.59 25.50 -36.42
CA ASP A 238 -13.53 24.90 -37.25
C ASP A 238 -12.12 25.14 -36.68
N SER A 239 -11.85 26.31 -36.08
CA SER A 239 -10.56 26.62 -35.48
C SER A 239 -10.34 25.91 -34.15
N THR A 240 -11.40 25.82 -33.32
CA THR A 240 -11.33 25.13 -32.03
C THR A 240 -11.18 23.62 -32.23
N LEU A 241 -11.93 23.02 -33.16
CA LEU A 241 -11.77 21.60 -33.53
C LEU A 241 -10.37 21.30 -34.08
N GLN A 242 -9.78 22.20 -34.87
CA GLN A 242 -8.42 22.01 -35.36
C GLN A 242 -7.38 22.07 -34.24
N ASN A 243 -7.57 22.96 -33.27
CA ASN A 243 -6.73 23.02 -32.07
C ASN A 243 -6.89 21.76 -31.22
N LEU A 244 -8.12 21.31 -30.95
CA LEU A 244 -8.40 20.07 -30.22
C LEU A 244 -7.80 18.84 -30.90
N LYS A 245 -7.88 18.76 -32.24
CA LYS A 245 -7.24 17.69 -33.00
C LYS A 245 -5.72 17.72 -32.89
N THR A 246 -5.14 18.91 -32.79
CA THR A 246 -3.70 19.08 -32.57
C THR A 246 -3.34 18.66 -31.14
N GLU A 247 -4.12 19.07 -30.13
CA GLU A 247 -3.96 18.62 -28.74
C GLU A 247 -4.06 17.09 -28.61
N LEU A 248 -5.04 16.47 -29.28
CA LEU A 248 -5.23 15.02 -29.32
C LEU A 248 -4.01 14.29 -29.92
N SER A 249 -3.35 14.88 -30.93
CA SER A 249 -2.14 14.29 -31.51
C SER A 249 -0.94 14.24 -30.56
N PHE A 250 -0.96 15.03 -29.47
CA PHE A 250 0.04 14.97 -28.42
C PHE A 250 -0.28 13.93 -27.34
N VAL A 251 -1.50 13.38 -27.30
CA VAL A 251 -1.89 12.34 -26.34
C VAL A 251 -1.29 10.99 -26.69
N GLU A 252 -1.27 10.60 -27.98
CA GLU A 252 -0.67 9.33 -28.41
C GLU A 252 0.81 9.19 -27.98
N PRO A 253 1.69 10.19 -28.18
CA PRO A 253 3.07 10.14 -27.68
C PRO A 253 3.22 10.09 -26.15
N LEU A 254 2.23 10.56 -25.38
CA LEU A 254 2.24 10.47 -23.92
C LEU A 254 1.87 9.07 -23.46
N ILE A 255 0.85 8.46 -24.08
CA ILE A 255 0.49 7.05 -23.86
C ILE A 255 1.67 6.15 -24.23
N SER A 256 2.33 6.40 -25.37
CA SER A 256 3.53 5.68 -25.77
C SER A 256 4.64 5.75 -24.72
N ARG A 257 4.76 6.86 -23.97
CA ARG A 257 5.76 7.07 -22.92
C ARG A 257 5.34 6.58 -21.52
N LEU A 258 4.17 5.95 -21.37
CA LEU A 258 3.58 5.55 -20.09
C LEU A 258 3.27 6.74 -19.15
N GLU A 259 3.11 7.95 -19.70
CA GLU A 259 2.72 9.16 -18.97
C GLU A 259 1.18 9.27 -18.93
N LEU A 260 0.51 8.27 -18.32
CA LEU A 260 -0.96 8.13 -18.38
C LEU A 260 -1.70 9.24 -17.64
N GLU A 261 -1.15 9.74 -16.53
CA GLU A 261 -1.74 10.85 -15.77
C GLU A 261 -1.81 12.13 -16.63
N GLU A 262 -0.71 12.49 -17.31
CA GLU A 262 -0.71 13.63 -18.23
C GLU A 262 -1.62 13.41 -19.46
N ALA A 263 -1.72 12.16 -19.93
CA ALA A 263 -2.63 11.80 -21.01
C ALA A 263 -4.10 12.00 -20.59
N ASN A 264 -4.49 11.54 -19.40
CA ASN A 264 -5.81 11.74 -18.82
C ASN A 264 -6.14 13.22 -18.63
N ASP A 265 -5.22 14.00 -18.06
CA ASP A 265 -5.45 15.44 -17.87
C ASP A 265 -5.69 16.16 -19.19
N LYS A 266 -4.98 15.76 -20.26
CA LYS A 266 -5.22 16.29 -21.60
C LYS A 266 -6.56 15.84 -22.17
N LEU A 267 -6.92 14.57 -22.02
CA LEU A 267 -8.21 14.04 -22.47
C LEU A 267 -9.37 14.72 -21.75
N ALA A 268 -9.28 14.91 -20.43
CA ALA A 268 -10.25 15.65 -19.63
C ALA A 268 -10.40 17.10 -20.14
N ASN A 269 -9.30 17.80 -20.39
CA ASN A 269 -9.33 19.16 -20.94
C ASN A 269 -9.96 19.21 -22.36
N ILE A 270 -9.70 18.20 -23.20
CA ILE A 270 -10.34 18.08 -24.51
C ILE A 270 -11.85 17.85 -24.35
N ASN A 271 -12.26 16.98 -23.43
CA ASN A 271 -13.68 16.71 -23.13
C ASN A 271 -14.38 17.95 -22.56
N ASP A 272 -13.78 18.68 -21.62
CA ASP A 272 -14.33 19.93 -21.07
C ASP A 272 -14.54 20.98 -22.18
N LYS A 273 -13.54 21.15 -23.06
CA LYS A 273 -13.66 22.05 -24.21
C LYS A 273 -14.73 21.60 -25.20
N LEU A 274 -14.95 20.29 -25.36
CA LEU A 274 -16.02 19.76 -26.20
C LEU A 274 -17.39 20.05 -25.59
N ASP A 275 -17.54 19.85 -24.29
CA ASP A 275 -18.78 20.14 -23.55
C ASP A 275 -19.10 21.64 -23.62
N ASP A 276 -18.12 22.52 -23.42
CA ASP A 276 -18.27 23.97 -23.62
C ASP A 276 -18.76 24.30 -25.03
N MET A 277 -18.24 23.61 -26.06
CA MET A 277 -18.68 23.80 -27.43
C MET A 277 -20.13 23.34 -27.65
N TYR A 278 -20.52 22.20 -27.07
CA TYR A 278 -21.92 21.73 -27.13
C TYR A 278 -22.86 22.71 -26.44
N ASP A 279 -22.49 23.23 -25.27
CA ASP A 279 -23.28 24.21 -24.52
C ASP A 279 -23.47 25.50 -25.32
N LEU A 280 -22.41 26.01 -25.96
CA LEU A 280 -22.49 27.19 -26.82
C LEU A 280 -23.43 26.96 -28.01
N ILE A 281 -23.34 25.80 -28.66
CA ILE A 281 -24.22 25.44 -29.78
C ILE A 281 -25.68 25.35 -29.30
N GLU A 282 -25.92 24.71 -28.15
CA GLU A 282 -27.26 24.56 -27.60
C GLU A 282 -27.88 25.92 -27.23
N HIS A 283 -27.07 26.83 -26.66
CA HIS A 283 -27.47 28.19 -26.32
C HIS A 283 -27.90 28.98 -27.56
N GLU A 284 -27.16 28.88 -28.65
CA GLU A 284 -27.49 29.53 -29.92
C GLU A 284 -28.78 28.98 -30.54
N VAL A 285 -28.96 27.65 -30.50
CA VAL A 285 -30.19 27.00 -30.98
C VAL A 285 -31.41 27.49 -30.17
N LYS A 286 -31.29 27.53 -28.84
CA LYS A 286 -32.34 28.04 -27.93
C LYS A 286 -32.63 29.52 -28.19
N ALA A 287 -31.61 30.37 -28.27
CA ALA A 287 -31.76 31.80 -28.50
C ALA A 287 -32.49 32.11 -29.81
N LYS A 288 -32.15 31.40 -30.89
CA LYS A 288 -32.80 31.60 -32.19
C LYS A 288 -34.22 31.02 -32.24
N MET A 289 -34.50 29.91 -31.55
CA MET A 289 -35.88 29.41 -31.38
C MET A 289 -36.76 30.42 -30.64
N MET A 290 -36.25 31.03 -29.56
CA MET A 290 -36.96 32.08 -28.84
C MET A 290 -37.17 33.32 -29.70
N SER A 291 -36.15 33.76 -30.45
CA SER A 291 -36.25 34.88 -31.39
C SER A 291 -37.27 34.63 -32.51
N LYS A 292 -37.33 33.41 -33.07
CA LYS A 292 -38.36 33.01 -34.03
C LYS A 292 -39.77 33.06 -33.40
N LYS A 293 -39.96 32.50 -32.20
CA LYS A 293 -41.25 32.57 -31.48
C LYS A 293 -41.67 34.02 -31.19
N GLN A 294 -40.72 34.88 -30.79
CA GLN A 294 -40.99 36.28 -30.50
C GLN A 294 -41.32 37.09 -31.76
N LYS A 295 -40.62 36.84 -32.87
CA LYS A 295 -40.96 37.43 -34.18
C LYS A 295 -42.33 36.99 -34.68
N ILE A 296 -42.71 35.73 -34.48
CA ILE A 296 -44.05 35.22 -34.82
C ILE A 296 -45.12 35.90 -33.95
N SER A 297 -44.89 36.02 -32.64
CA SER A 297 -45.79 36.71 -31.71
C SER A 297 -45.97 38.19 -32.09
N LEU A 298 -44.87 38.91 -32.36
CA LEU A 298 -44.91 40.31 -32.83
C LEU A 298 -45.67 40.43 -34.15
N ARG A 299 -45.47 39.52 -35.11
CA ARG A 299 -46.17 39.53 -36.41
C ARG A 299 -47.68 39.28 -36.25
N ILE A 300 -48.08 38.42 -35.32
CA ILE A 300 -49.49 38.20 -34.97
C ILE A 300 -50.09 39.46 -34.32
N THR A 301 -49.38 40.10 -33.39
CA THR A 301 -49.85 41.33 -32.72
C THR A 301 -49.98 42.50 -33.71
N TYR A 302 -49.02 42.68 -34.62
CA TYR A 302 -49.10 43.69 -35.69
C TYR A 302 -50.24 43.44 -36.68
N SER A 303 -50.62 42.17 -36.94
CA SER A 303 -51.77 41.85 -37.79
C SER A 303 -53.12 42.16 -37.12
N LYS A 304 -53.20 42.01 -35.79
CA LYS A 304 -54.39 42.34 -35.00
C LYS A 304 -54.59 43.84 -34.77
N LEU A 305 -53.51 44.65 -34.82
CA LEU A 305 -53.55 46.11 -34.72
C LEU A 305 -53.90 46.82 -36.05
N LYS A 306 -53.95 46.08 -37.16
CA LYS A 306 -54.25 46.59 -38.51
C LYS A 306 -55.66 46.22 -39.00
N THR A 307 -56.48 45.63 -38.12
CA THR A 307 -57.92 45.36 -38.32
C THR A 307 -58.69 46.27 -37.39
#